data_AF-W0J0P6-F1
#
_entry.id   AF-W0J0P6-F1
#
_cell.length_a   1.000
_cell.length_b   1.000
_cell.length_c   1.000
_cell.angle_alpha   90.00
_cell.angle_beta   90.00
_cell.angle_gamma   90.00
#
_symmetry.space_group_name_H-M   'P 1'
#
loop_
_entity.id
_entity.type
_entity.pdbx_description
1 polymer ?
#
loop_
_entity_poly.entity_id
_entity_poly.type
_entity_poly.pdbx_seq_one_letter_code
_entity_poly.pdbx_strand_id
1 'polypeptide(L)'
;MGNYRDFMNLRDSLKTAGKAARANLRPGVVLWIVLLVFLLSYLASGDFRVVLQHVADFKTRVGYPFSFCIYVLFAGFLPELLQVVFFQHGRATRQNVRNFLFGSLVWGLAGIGSDWFYRCQTVWFGAGNEWQTMAKKLVVDQLGYSPVANGLILIIFAWREAGFSASVWRKIFSGDFFREKYFPLIVAVMSVWIPGVLVVYFMPPALQLPVAAIIICFWVLIFTFMSGKKTASGDNPSRSVN
;
A
#
# COMPACT_ATOMS: atom_id res chain seq x y z
N MET A 1 2.89 12.55 -41.86
CA MET A 1 2.33 11.27 -41.40
C MET A 1 3.39 10.55 -40.59
N GLY A 2 3.34 10.64 -39.27
CA GLY A 2 4.30 9.97 -38.39
C GLY A 2 3.61 9.74 -37.06
N ASN A 3 2.97 8.59 -36.91
CA ASN A 3 2.34 8.19 -35.67
C ASN A 3 2.56 6.69 -35.47
N TYR A 4 3.83 6.30 -35.30
CA TYR A 4 4.15 5.04 -34.65
C TYR A 4 3.82 5.23 -33.17
N ARG A 5 2.59 4.88 -32.78
CA ARG A 5 2.32 4.46 -31.40
C ARG A 5 3.13 3.18 -31.22
N ASP A 6 4.32 3.29 -30.66
CA ASP A 6 5.04 2.13 -30.15
C ASP A 6 4.23 1.57 -28.98
N PHE A 7 3.35 0.64 -29.31
CA PHE A 7 2.58 -0.10 -28.33
C PHE A 7 3.55 -0.88 -27.45
N MET A 8 3.46 -0.73 -26.12
CA MET A 8 4.21 -1.60 -25.22
C MET A 8 3.70 -3.03 -25.38
N ASN A 9 4.53 -3.86 -26.02
CA ASN A 9 4.30 -5.30 -26.07
C ASN A 9 4.44 -5.91 -24.68
N LEU A 10 3.84 -7.08 -24.46
CA LEU A 10 3.84 -7.79 -23.18
C LEU A 10 5.26 -7.93 -22.58
N ARG A 11 6.26 -8.15 -23.44
CA ARG A 11 7.67 -8.23 -23.05
C ARG A 11 8.18 -6.95 -22.40
N ASP A 12 7.78 -5.79 -22.89
CA ASP A 12 8.22 -4.51 -22.34
C ASP A 12 7.44 -4.16 -21.07
N SER A 13 6.16 -4.54 -21.00
CA SER A 13 5.39 -4.49 -19.75
C SER A 13 6.03 -5.35 -18.65
N LEU A 14 6.47 -6.58 -18.97
CA LEU A 14 7.18 -7.46 -18.04
C LEU A 14 8.54 -6.90 -17.61
N LYS A 15 9.31 -6.28 -18.54
CA LYS A 15 10.56 -5.61 -18.19
C LYS A 15 10.31 -4.43 -17.25
N THR A 16 9.30 -3.61 -17.51
CA THR A 16 8.92 -2.47 -16.66
C THR A 16 8.47 -2.94 -15.28
N ALA A 17 7.62 -3.96 -15.22
CA ALA A 17 7.20 -4.60 -13.98
C ALA A 17 8.40 -5.15 -13.19
N GLY A 18 9.33 -5.85 -13.84
CA GLY A 18 10.55 -6.37 -13.21
C GLY A 18 11.53 -5.29 -12.76
N LYS A 19 11.60 -4.14 -13.44
CA LYS A 19 12.36 -2.97 -12.97
C LYS A 19 11.70 -2.35 -11.74
N ALA A 20 10.38 -2.19 -11.76
CA ALA A 20 9.62 -1.66 -10.63
C ALA A 20 9.74 -2.57 -9.40
N ALA A 21 9.59 -3.88 -9.56
CA ALA A 21 9.80 -4.86 -8.48
C ALA A 21 11.20 -4.74 -7.88
N ARG A 22 12.26 -4.72 -8.71
CA ARG A 22 13.65 -4.56 -8.26
C ARG A 22 13.91 -3.25 -7.53
N ALA A 23 13.33 -2.15 -8.00
CA ALA A 23 13.44 -0.85 -7.32
C ALA A 23 12.82 -0.89 -5.92
N ASN A 24 11.76 -1.69 -5.75
CA ASN A 24 11.05 -1.87 -4.48
C ASN A 24 11.65 -2.96 -3.58
N LEU A 25 12.62 -3.75 -4.04
CA LEU A 25 13.24 -4.79 -3.20
C LEU A 25 13.99 -4.22 -2.01
N ARG A 26 14.76 -3.14 -2.18
CA ARG A 26 15.49 -2.52 -1.06
C ARG A 26 14.55 -2.01 0.04
N PRO A 27 13.53 -1.18 -0.25
CA PRO A 27 12.57 -0.79 0.77
C PRO A 27 11.78 -2.00 1.31
N GLY A 28 11.48 -2.98 0.46
CA GLY A 28 10.83 -4.23 0.86
C GLY A 28 11.64 -5.04 1.87
N VAL A 29 12.95 -5.22 1.67
CA VAL A 29 13.81 -5.96 2.61
C VAL A 29 13.85 -5.29 3.98
N VAL A 30 13.93 -3.96 4.03
CA VAL A 30 13.88 -3.23 5.31
C VAL A 30 12.54 -3.47 6.00
N LEU A 31 11.43 -3.41 5.27
CA LEU A 31 10.11 -3.75 5.79
C LEU A 31 10.05 -5.19 6.31
N TRP A 32 10.63 -6.16 5.60
CA TRP A 32 10.63 -7.57 6.01
C TRP A 32 11.45 -7.80 7.28
N ILE A 33 12.56 -7.09 7.49
CA ILE A 33 13.32 -7.14 8.74
C ILE A 33 12.47 -6.60 9.90
N VAL A 34 11.81 -5.46 9.72
CA VAL A 34 10.91 -4.89 10.74
C VAL A 34 9.78 -5.86 11.06
N LEU A 35 9.21 -6.50 10.05
CA LEU A 35 8.16 -7.51 10.19
C LEU A 35 8.64 -8.76 10.95
N LEU A 36 9.86 -9.21 10.66
CA LEU A 36 10.46 -10.33 11.37
C LEU A 36 10.67 -9.99 12.85
N VAL A 37 11.20 -8.79 13.15
CA VAL A 37 11.36 -8.32 14.54
C VAL A 37 10.01 -8.22 15.25
N PHE A 38 8.99 -7.68 14.58
CA PHE A 38 7.64 -7.62 15.11
C PHE A 38 7.09 -9.01 15.44
N LEU A 39 7.23 -9.97 14.52
CA LEU A 39 6.76 -11.33 14.69
C LEU A 39 7.51 -12.06 15.80
N LEU A 40 8.84 -11.94 15.85
CA LEU A 40 9.65 -12.52 16.92
C LEU A 40 9.30 -11.92 18.28
N SER A 41 9.05 -10.61 18.34
CA SER A 41 8.60 -9.94 19.57
C SER A 41 7.24 -10.48 20.03
N TYR A 42 6.31 -10.68 19.10
CA TYR A 42 5.02 -11.34 19.36
C TYR A 42 5.19 -12.77 19.86
N LEU A 43 6.13 -13.53 19.31
CA LEU A 43 6.35 -14.92 19.71
C LEU A 43 7.11 -15.06 21.04
N ALA A 44 8.03 -14.14 21.36
CA ALA A 44 8.91 -14.27 22.52
C ALA A 44 8.41 -13.54 23.78
N SER A 45 7.61 -12.48 23.66
CA SER A 45 7.23 -11.62 24.80
C SER A 45 5.74 -11.71 25.11
N GLY A 46 5.42 -12.12 26.35
CA GLY A 46 4.05 -12.06 26.89
C GLY A 46 3.53 -10.63 27.00
N ASP A 47 4.36 -9.70 27.49
CA ASP A 47 4.00 -8.29 27.66
C ASP A 47 3.63 -7.64 26.32
N PHE A 48 4.38 -7.95 25.25
CA PHE A 48 4.07 -7.42 23.93
C PHE A 48 2.72 -7.94 23.41
N ARG A 49 2.37 -9.21 23.70
CA ARG A 49 1.03 -9.73 23.39
C ARG A 49 -0.07 -9.03 24.20
N VAL A 50 0.16 -8.70 25.46
CA VAL A 50 -0.80 -7.95 26.30
C VAL A 50 -1.06 -6.56 25.72
N VAL A 51 0.00 -5.85 25.32
CA VAL A 51 -0.14 -4.54 24.65
C VAL A 51 -0.97 -4.66 23.37
N LEU A 52 -0.69 -5.65 22.53
CA LEU A 52 -1.46 -5.89 21.32
C LEU A 52 -2.91 -6.32 21.63
N GLN A 53 -3.15 -7.07 22.70
CA GLN A 53 -4.49 -7.44 23.12
C GLN A 53 -5.34 -6.20 23.45
N HIS A 54 -4.79 -5.17 24.08
CA HIS A 54 -5.51 -3.92 24.28
C HIS A 54 -5.95 -3.25 22.97
N VAL A 55 -5.09 -3.31 21.93
CA VAL A 55 -5.43 -2.83 20.59
C VAL A 55 -6.54 -3.68 19.97
N ALA A 56 -6.46 -5.00 20.13
CA ALA A 56 -7.47 -5.94 19.67
C ALA A 56 -8.84 -5.70 20.33
N ASP A 57 -8.86 -5.48 21.64
CA ASP A 57 -10.07 -5.19 22.42
C ASP A 57 -10.66 -3.84 22.03
N PHE A 58 -9.81 -2.83 21.81
CA PHE A 58 -10.26 -1.53 21.33
C PHE A 58 -10.86 -1.62 19.92
N LYS A 59 -10.17 -2.29 18.97
CA LYS A 59 -10.72 -2.56 17.62
C LYS A 59 -12.07 -3.26 17.72
N THR A 60 -12.17 -4.30 18.53
CA THR A 60 -13.39 -5.13 18.63
C THR A 60 -14.56 -4.32 19.19
N ARG A 61 -14.31 -3.43 20.17
CA ARG A 61 -15.32 -2.53 20.73
C ARG A 61 -15.80 -1.47 19.73
N VAL A 62 -14.87 -0.88 18.98
CA VAL A 62 -15.18 0.25 18.08
C VAL A 62 -15.71 -0.23 16.72
N GLY A 63 -15.21 -1.35 16.20
CA GLY A 63 -15.62 -1.90 14.90
C GLY A 63 -15.07 -1.11 13.70
N TYR A 64 -15.86 -0.96 12.64
CA TYR A 64 -15.41 -0.33 11.39
C TYR A 64 -14.93 1.14 11.50
N PRO A 65 -15.45 1.98 12.41
CA PRO A 65 -14.86 3.30 12.64
C PRO A 65 -13.37 3.23 13.01
N PHE A 66 -12.94 2.22 13.78
CA PHE A 66 -11.51 1.99 14.04
C PHE A 66 -10.78 1.69 12.73
N SER A 67 -11.36 0.82 11.91
CA SER A 67 -10.80 0.39 10.63
C SER A 67 -10.62 1.56 9.65
N PHE A 68 -11.57 2.48 9.62
CA PHE A 68 -11.49 3.73 8.88
C PHE A 68 -10.36 4.61 9.41
N CYS A 69 -10.40 4.93 10.71
CA CYS A 69 -9.48 5.88 11.34
C CYS A 69 -8.02 5.41 11.30
N ILE A 70 -7.75 4.12 11.51
CA ILE A 70 -6.38 3.60 11.52
C ILE A 70 -5.76 3.64 10.12
N TYR A 71 -6.54 3.41 9.06
CA TYR A 71 -6.06 3.58 7.68
C TYR A 71 -5.94 5.05 7.29
N VAL A 72 -6.88 5.91 7.72
CA VAL A 72 -6.71 7.38 7.56
C VAL A 72 -5.39 7.82 8.16
N LEU A 73 -5.08 7.39 9.38
CA LEU A 73 -3.86 7.78 10.08
C LEU A 73 -2.60 7.32 9.33
N PHE A 74 -2.50 6.04 9.00
CA PHE A 74 -1.25 5.47 8.48
C PHE A 74 -1.09 5.54 6.96
N ALA A 75 -2.17 5.54 6.20
CA ALA A 75 -2.15 5.54 4.74
C ALA A 75 -2.56 6.88 4.11
N GLY A 76 -3.30 7.73 4.84
CA GLY A 76 -3.72 9.06 4.37
C GLY A 76 -2.91 10.20 4.99
N PHE A 77 -2.97 10.34 6.31
CA PHE A 77 -2.41 11.45 7.08
C PHE A 77 -0.89 11.41 7.10
N LEU A 78 -0.32 10.30 7.53
CA LEU A 78 1.13 10.20 7.71
C LEU A 78 1.91 10.47 6.42
N PRO A 79 1.56 9.90 5.24
CA PRO A 79 2.26 10.25 3.99
C PRO A 79 2.22 11.74 3.66
N GLU A 80 1.06 12.40 3.81
CA GLU A 80 0.94 13.84 3.54
C GLU A 80 1.73 14.67 4.56
N LEU A 81 1.72 14.29 5.84
CA LEU A 81 2.52 14.93 6.88
C LEU A 81 4.01 14.84 6.56
N LEU A 82 4.50 13.64 6.20
CA LEU A 82 5.89 13.44 5.81
C LEU A 82 6.24 14.24 4.55
N GLN A 83 5.31 14.34 3.60
CA GLN A 83 5.51 15.15 2.40
C GLN A 83 5.70 16.63 2.75
N VAL A 84 4.84 17.17 3.61
CA VAL A 84 4.90 18.57 4.04
C VAL A 84 6.20 18.84 4.81
N VAL A 85 6.55 17.97 5.75
CA VAL A 85 7.73 18.13 6.62
C VAL A 85 9.03 18.03 5.83
N PHE A 86 9.20 16.98 5.02
CA PHE A 86 10.50 16.68 4.39
C PHE A 86 10.68 17.30 3.01
N PHE A 87 9.62 17.56 2.25
CA PHE A 87 9.74 18.09 0.88
C PHE A 87 9.19 19.50 0.71
N GLN A 88 8.29 19.95 1.57
CA GLN A 88 7.70 21.30 1.50
C GLN A 88 8.20 22.24 2.60
N HIS A 89 9.22 21.84 3.37
CA HIS A 89 9.81 22.64 4.44
C HIS A 89 8.76 23.17 5.44
N GLY A 90 7.73 22.37 5.73
CA GLY A 90 6.65 22.73 6.65
C GLY A 90 5.55 23.63 6.05
N ARG A 91 5.63 24.01 4.77
CA ARG A 91 4.63 24.89 4.14
C ARG A 91 3.48 24.10 3.52
N ALA A 92 2.48 23.81 4.34
CA ALA A 92 1.24 23.16 3.87
C ALA A 92 0.48 24.06 2.89
N THR A 93 0.02 23.48 1.77
CA THR A 93 -0.80 24.20 0.77
C THR A 93 -2.27 23.78 0.82
N ARG A 94 -3.17 24.58 0.26
CA ARG A 94 -4.58 24.20 0.08
C ARG A 94 -4.73 22.91 -0.74
N GLN A 95 -3.80 22.65 -1.65
CA GLN A 95 -3.74 21.41 -2.42
C GLN A 95 -3.44 20.20 -1.51
N ASN A 96 -2.55 20.34 -0.53
CA ASN A 96 -2.27 19.26 0.44
C ASN A 96 -3.50 18.93 1.26
N VAL A 97 -4.26 19.93 1.73
CA VAL A 97 -5.52 19.68 2.45
C VAL A 97 -6.52 18.92 1.56
N ARG A 98 -6.64 19.30 0.29
CA ARG A 98 -7.51 18.60 -0.67
C ARG A 98 -7.04 17.16 -0.95
N ASN A 99 -5.73 16.94 -1.04
CA ASN A 99 -5.13 15.61 -1.17
C ASN A 99 -5.39 14.76 0.07
N PHE A 100 -5.18 15.34 1.25
CA PHE A 100 -5.41 14.68 2.52
C PHE A 100 -6.87 14.26 2.69
N LEU A 101 -7.83 15.15 2.45
CA LEU A 101 -9.25 14.83 2.59
C LEU A 101 -9.69 13.72 1.63
N PHE A 102 -9.28 13.82 0.36
CA PHE A 102 -9.59 12.80 -0.64
C PHE A 102 -8.93 11.46 -0.30
N GLY A 103 -7.62 11.48 -0.01
CA GLY A 103 -6.85 10.30 0.36
C GLY A 103 -7.40 9.64 1.62
N SER A 104 -7.76 10.42 2.64
CA SER A 104 -8.37 9.91 3.87
C SER A 104 -9.66 9.16 3.60
N LEU A 105 -10.55 9.71 2.74
CA LEU A 105 -11.78 9.00 2.39
C LEU A 105 -11.48 7.68 1.67
N VAL A 106 -10.61 7.70 0.66
CA VAL A 106 -10.27 6.50 -0.12
C VAL A 106 -9.60 5.44 0.76
N TRP A 107 -8.59 5.81 1.54
CA TRP A 107 -7.85 4.88 2.39
C TRP A 107 -8.69 4.40 3.58
N GLY A 108 -9.49 5.26 4.18
CA GLY A 108 -10.40 4.85 5.26
C GLY A 108 -11.43 3.83 4.79
N LEU A 109 -12.03 4.04 3.60
CA LEU A 109 -12.92 3.04 2.99
C LEU A 109 -12.17 1.75 2.61
N ALA A 110 -10.93 1.85 2.13
CA ALA A 110 -10.08 0.68 1.89
C ALA A 110 -9.78 -0.10 3.18
N GLY A 111 -9.61 0.59 4.30
CA GLY A 111 -9.45 -0.01 5.63
C GLY A 111 -10.67 -0.78 6.09
N ILE A 112 -11.88 -0.22 5.90
CA ILE A 112 -13.14 -0.93 6.13
C ILE A 112 -13.24 -2.16 5.22
N GLY A 113 -12.96 -2.01 3.92
CA GLY A 113 -12.99 -3.11 2.97
C GLY A 113 -12.01 -4.23 3.34
N SER A 114 -10.83 -3.88 3.83
CA SER A 114 -9.81 -4.84 4.28
C SER A 114 -10.25 -5.57 5.54
N ASP A 115 -10.83 -4.86 6.53
CA ASP A 115 -11.34 -5.47 7.75
C ASP A 115 -12.49 -6.45 7.45
N TRP A 116 -13.42 -6.04 6.58
CA TRP A 116 -14.50 -6.90 6.13
C TRP A 116 -13.94 -8.16 5.44
N PHE A 117 -12.98 -7.99 4.53
CA PHE A 117 -12.36 -9.12 3.83
C PHE A 117 -11.63 -10.08 4.79
N TYR A 118 -10.90 -9.57 5.78
CA TYR A 118 -10.24 -10.39 6.80
C TYR A 118 -11.23 -11.19 7.65
N ARG A 119 -12.41 -10.63 7.93
CA ARG A 119 -13.51 -11.37 8.57
C ARG A 119 -14.04 -12.48 7.65
N CYS A 120 -14.25 -12.19 6.37
CA CYS A 120 -14.65 -13.22 5.39
C CYS A 120 -13.63 -14.37 5.32
N GLN A 121 -12.34 -14.06 5.26
CA GLN A 121 -11.24 -15.05 5.29
C GLN A 121 -11.28 -15.92 6.54
N THR A 122 -11.64 -15.34 7.69
CA THR A 122 -11.83 -16.08 8.95
C THR A 122 -13.03 -17.02 8.89
N VAL A 123 -14.14 -16.62 8.25
CA VAL A 123 -15.32 -17.47 8.06
C VAL A 123 -15.06 -18.58 7.04
N TRP A 124 -14.37 -18.28 5.93
CA TRP A 124 -14.13 -19.22 4.85
C TRP A 124 -13.08 -20.29 5.18
N PHE A 125 -12.03 -19.91 5.90
CA PHE A 125 -10.87 -20.79 6.13
C PHE A 125 -10.53 -21.03 7.60
N GLY A 126 -11.20 -20.33 8.53
CA GLY A 126 -10.98 -20.46 9.97
C GLY A 126 -10.12 -19.34 10.56
N ALA A 127 -10.12 -19.24 11.89
CA ALA A 127 -9.33 -18.25 12.65
C ALA A 127 -7.87 -18.67 12.90
N GLY A 128 -7.53 -19.93 12.63
CA GLY A 128 -6.21 -20.49 12.85
C GLY A 128 -5.12 -19.91 11.94
N ASN A 129 -3.88 -20.15 12.36
CA ASN A 129 -2.65 -19.78 11.67
C ASN A 129 -1.84 -21.01 11.21
N GLU A 130 -2.49 -22.15 11.02
CA GLU A 130 -1.86 -23.33 10.44
C GLU A 130 -1.45 -23.04 9.00
N TRP A 131 -0.35 -23.66 8.55
CA TRP A 131 0.20 -23.44 7.22
C TRP A 131 -0.84 -23.55 6.09
N GLN A 132 -1.74 -24.55 6.14
CA GLN A 132 -2.78 -24.74 5.13
C GLN A 132 -3.81 -23.60 5.13
N THR A 133 -4.23 -23.15 6.33
CA THR A 133 -5.16 -22.02 6.50
C THR A 133 -4.53 -20.75 5.96
N MET A 134 -3.28 -20.46 6.34
CA MET A 134 -2.55 -19.29 5.87
C MET A 134 -2.32 -19.31 4.36
N ALA A 135 -1.97 -20.46 3.77
CA ALA A 135 -1.76 -20.59 2.34
C ALA A 135 -3.04 -20.29 1.54
N LYS A 136 -4.20 -20.80 1.99
CA LYS A 136 -5.51 -20.49 1.36
C LYS A 136 -5.82 -18.99 1.44
N LYS A 137 -5.66 -18.40 2.63
CA LYS A 137 -5.87 -16.97 2.85
C LYS A 137 -4.96 -16.12 1.96
N LEU A 138 -3.67 -16.45 1.93
CA LEU A 138 -2.67 -15.78 1.10
C LEU A 138 -3.04 -15.85 -0.39
N VAL A 139 -3.39 -17.03 -0.91
CA VAL A 139 -3.74 -17.19 -2.34
C VAL A 139 -4.97 -16.37 -2.72
N VAL A 140 -6.03 -16.43 -1.92
CA VAL A 140 -7.27 -15.67 -2.18
C VAL A 140 -7.05 -14.17 -2.03
N ASP A 141 -6.23 -13.74 -1.07
CA ASP A 141 -5.84 -12.35 -0.94
C ASP A 141 -5.03 -11.90 -2.16
N GLN A 142 -3.92 -12.57 -2.44
CA GLN A 142 -2.93 -12.12 -3.40
C GLN A 142 -3.40 -12.25 -4.85
N LEU A 143 -4.19 -13.26 -5.19
CA LEU A 143 -4.69 -13.46 -6.56
C LEU A 143 -6.12 -12.95 -6.77
N GLY A 144 -6.85 -12.64 -5.71
CA GLY A 144 -8.23 -12.18 -5.77
C GLY A 144 -8.39 -10.75 -5.25
N TYR A 145 -8.37 -10.61 -3.93
CA TYR A 145 -8.71 -9.34 -3.28
C TYR A 145 -7.71 -8.22 -3.57
N SER A 146 -6.42 -8.46 -3.37
CA SER A 146 -5.36 -7.46 -3.56
C SER A 146 -5.35 -6.87 -4.98
N PRO A 147 -5.42 -7.66 -6.08
CA PRO A 147 -5.52 -7.12 -7.42
C PRO A 147 -6.74 -6.22 -7.62
N VAL A 148 -7.91 -6.68 -7.17
CA VAL A 148 -9.17 -5.92 -7.30
C VAL A 148 -9.11 -4.62 -6.49
N ALA A 149 -8.72 -4.69 -5.21
CA ALA A 149 -8.65 -3.54 -4.33
C ALA A 149 -7.65 -2.48 -4.84
N ASN A 150 -6.43 -2.90 -5.20
CA ASN A 150 -5.41 -1.99 -5.74
C ASN A 150 -5.81 -1.42 -7.11
N GLY A 151 -6.50 -2.21 -7.93
CA GLY A 151 -7.07 -1.75 -9.21
C GLY A 151 -8.11 -0.66 -9.00
N LEU A 152 -9.06 -0.87 -8.09
CA LEU A 152 -10.07 0.14 -7.76
C LEU A 152 -9.43 1.43 -7.21
N ILE A 153 -8.44 1.31 -6.33
CA ILE A 153 -7.69 2.47 -5.82
C ILE A 153 -7.01 3.21 -6.98
N LEU A 154 -6.29 2.50 -7.86
CA LEU A 154 -5.63 3.08 -9.03
C LEU A 154 -6.64 3.81 -9.94
N ILE A 155 -7.81 3.23 -10.17
CA ILE A 155 -8.90 3.82 -10.97
C ILE A 155 -9.40 5.12 -10.34
N ILE A 156 -9.67 5.09 -9.03
CA ILE A 156 -10.17 6.25 -8.27
C ILE A 156 -9.16 7.40 -8.31
N PHE A 157 -7.86 7.11 -8.10
CA PHE A 157 -6.81 8.13 -8.17
C PHE A 157 -6.62 8.64 -9.60
N ALA A 158 -6.68 7.78 -10.62
CA ALA A 158 -6.60 8.21 -12.02
C ALA A 158 -7.79 9.10 -12.44
N TRP A 159 -9.00 8.79 -11.97
CA TRP A 159 -10.19 9.61 -12.21
C TRP A 159 -10.07 10.98 -11.53
N ARG A 160 -9.54 11.00 -10.31
CA ARG A 160 -9.26 12.23 -9.56
C ARG A 160 -8.19 13.10 -10.24
N GLU A 161 -7.09 12.51 -10.69
CA GLU A 161 -6.02 13.22 -11.43
C GLU A 161 -6.54 13.90 -12.69
N ALA A 162 -7.57 13.32 -13.32
CA ALA A 162 -8.23 13.89 -14.47
C ALA A 162 -9.40 14.83 -14.13
N GLY A 163 -9.45 15.33 -12.89
CA GLY A 163 -10.47 16.30 -12.46
C GLY A 163 -11.89 15.72 -12.42
N PHE A 164 -12.03 14.42 -12.19
CA PHE A 164 -13.31 13.70 -12.20
C PHE A 164 -14.04 13.71 -13.55
N SER A 165 -13.32 13.90 -14.66
CA SER A 165 -13.91 13.88 -16.00
C SER A 165 -14.38 12.47 -16.41
N ALA A 166 -15.62 12.37 -16.90
CA ALA A 166 -16.16 11.12 -17.44
C ALA A 166 -15.44 10.63 -18.70
N SER A 167 -14.72 11.52 -19.39
CA SER A 167 -13.93 11.17 -20.59
C SER A 167 -12.82 10.14 -20.31
N VAL A 168 -12.41 10.02 -19.05
CA VAL A 168 -11.27 9.19 -18.60
C VAL A 168 -11.65 7.72 -18.49
N TRP A 169 -12.93 7.39 -18.32
CA TRP A 169 -13.40 6.01 -18.20
C TRP A 169 -12.99 5.15 -19.41
N ARG A 170 -13.07 5.71 -20.62
CA ARG A 170 -12.61 5.00 -21.84
C ARG A 170 -11.12 4.67 -21.80
N LYS A 171 -10.30 5.57 -21.22
CA LYS A 171 -8.86 5.37 -21.07
C LYS A 171 -8.53 4.38 -19.95
N ILE A 172 -9.26 4.43 -18.83
CA ILE A 172 -9.05 3.54 -17.69
C ILE A 172 -9.34 2.08 -18.04
N PHE A 173 -10.37 1.82 -18.84
CA PHE A 173 -10.72 0.47 -19.29
C PHE A 173 -10.02 0.05 -20.60
N SER A 174 -9.00 0.79 -21.05
CA SER A 174 -8.25 0.39 -22.23
C SER A 174 -7.23 -0.71 -21.91
N GLY A 175 -6.90 -1.53 -22.91
CA GLY A 175 -5.81 -2.51 -22.79
C GLY A 175 -4.46 -1.87 -22.47
N ASP A 176 -4.24 -0.63 -22.90
CA ASP A 176 -3.03 0.14 -22.61
C ASP A 176 -2.95 0.46 -21.11
N PHE A 177 -4.03 0.97 -20.50
CA PHE A 177 -4.02 1.23 -19.06
C PHE A 177 -3.74 -0.03 -18.25
N PHE A 178 -4.31 -1.16 -18.67
CA PHE A 178 -4.05 -2.45 -18.03
C PHE A 178 -2.56 -2.84 -18.12
N ARG A 179 -1.96 -2.78 -19.31
CA ARG A 179 -0.57 -3.22 -19.56
C ARG A 179 0.48 -2.26 -18.99
N GLU A 180 0.23 -0.96 -19.07
CA GLU A 180 1.20 0.07 -18.77
C GLU A 180 1.15 0.54 -17.31
N LYS A 181 -0.03 0.50 -16.68
CA LYS A 181 -0.21 1.00 -15.31
C LYS A 181 -0.58 -0.11 -14.33
N TYR A 182 -1.66 -0.83 -14.60
CA TYR A 182 -2.20 -1.81 -13.65
C TYR A 182 -1.28 -3.01 -13.45
N PHE A 183 -0.85 -3.67 -14.53
CA PHE A 183 -0.02 -4.88 -14.42
C PHE A 183 1.33 -4.62 -13.74
N PRO A 184 2.11 -3.57 -14.09
CA PRO A 184 3.33 -3.24 -13.38
C PRO A 184 3.10 -2.88 -11.91
N LEU A 185 2.00 -2.19 -11.59
CA LEU A 185 1.61 -1.86 -10.22
C LEU A 185 1.39 -3.14 -9.39
N ILE A 186 0.56 -4.07 -9.88
CA ILE A 186 0.25 -5.31 -9.15
C ILE A 186 1.51 -6.14 -8.92
N VAL A 187 2.35 -6.32 -9.95
CA VAL A 187 3.62 -7.07 -9.79
C VAL A 187 4.52 -6.42 -8.74
N ALA A 188 4.64 -5.08 -8.75
CA ALA A 188 5.45 -4.36 -7.79
C ALA A 188 4.91 -4.49 -6.36
N VAL A 189 3.60 -4.33 -6.18
CA VAL A 189 2.93 -4.47 -4.88
C VAL A 189 3.12 -5.88 -4.34
N MET A 190 2.77 -6.91 -5.10
CA MET A 190 2.86 -8.30 -4.65
C MET A 190 4.29 -8.72 -4.29
N SER A 191 5.29 -8.22 -5.02
CA SER A 191 6.70 -8.52 -4.75
C SER A 191 7.13 -8.13 -3.34
N VAL A 192 6.49 -7.14 -2.73
CA VAL A 192 6.78 -6.70 -1.36
C VAL A 192 5.72 -7.16 -0.36
N TRP A 193 4.46 -7.25 -0.79
CA TRP A 193 3.32 -7.43 0.10
C TRP A 193 3.12 -8.88 0.55
N ILE A 194 3.59 -9.87 -0.22
CA ILE A 194 3.42 -11.30 0.13
C ILE A 194 3.94 -11.61 1.55
N PRO A 195 5.18 -11.25 1.95
CA PRO A 195 5.62 -11.43 3.34
C PRO A 195 4.80 -10.66 4.36
N GLY A 196 4.33 -9.46 4.01
CA GLY A 196 3.46 -8.66 4.87
C GLY A 196 2.13 -9.35 5.16
N VAL A 197 1.48 -9.89 4.13
CA VAL A 197 0.20 -10.61 4.25
C VAL A 197 0.35 -11.91 5.02
N LEU A 198 1.49 -12.61 4.90
CA LEU A 198 1.79 -13.76 5.76
C LEU A 198 1.82 -13.36 7.24
N VAL A 199 2.47 -12.24 7.60
CA VAL A 199 2.46 -11.75 8.98
C VAL A 199 1.06 -11.36 9.43
N VAL A 200 0.28 -10.68 8.56
CA VAL A 200 -1.12 -10.34 8.85
C VAL A 200 -1.93 -11.59 9.17
N TYR A 201 -1.88 -12.63 8.33
CA TYR A 201 -2.68 -13.85 8.55
C TYR A 201 -2.15 -14.77 9.64
N PHE A 202 -0.90 -14.58 10.06
CA PHE A 202 -0.37 -15.23 11.26
C PHE A 202 -1.02 -14.68 12.55
N MET A 203 -1.47 -13.43 12.53
CA MET A 203 -2.06 -12.76 13.69
C MET A 203 -3.49 -13.22 13.96
N PRO A 204 -3.93 -13.18 15.25
CA PRO A 204 -5.33 -13.36 15.61
C PRO A 204 -6.25 -12.43 14.80
N PRO A 205 -7.49 -12.84 14.45
CA PRO A 205 -8.38 -12.06 13.58
C PRO A 205 -8.57 -10.59 13.98
N ALA A 206 -8.62 -10.30 15.27
CA ALA A 206 -8.74 -8.94 15.79
C ALA A 206 -7.50 -8.07 15.52
N LEU A 207 -6.32 -8.67 15.34
CA LEU A 207 -5.05 -7.97 15.11
C LEU A 207 -4.65 -7.85 13.64
N GLN A 208 -5.27 -8.60 12.74
CA GLN A 208 -4.92 -8.61 11.31
C GLN A 208 -4.93 -7.21 10.68
N LEU A 209 -6.01 -6.46 10.91
CA LEU A 209 -6.12 -5.09 10.40
C LEU A 209 -5.15 -4.11 11.08
N PRO A 210 -5.04 -4.03 12.42
CA PRO A 210 -4.02 -3.22 13.07
C PRO A 210 -2.61 -3.47 12.53
N VAL A 211 -2.24 -4.74 12.35
CA VAL A 211 -0.93 -5.12 11.81
C VAL A 211 -0.80 -4.68 10.36
N ALA A 212 -1.81 -4.89 9.52
CA ALA A 212 -1.80 -4.40 8.14
C ALA A 212 -1.59 -2.88 8.05
N ALA A 213 -2.24 -2.11 8.94
CA ALA A 213 -2.08 -0.65 8.98
C ALA A 213 -0.66 -0.22 9.40
N ILE A 214 -0.02 -0.94 10.32
CA ILE A 214 1.39 -0.73 10.70
C ILE A 214 2.32 -1.05 9.53
N ILE A 215 2.06 -2.12 8.78
CA ILE A 215 2.85 -2.46 7.60
C ILE A 215 2.77 -1.33 6.55
N ILE A 216 1.56 -0.82 6.31
CA ILE A 216 1.35 0.33 5.41
C ILE A 216 2.12 1.56 5.90
N CYS A 217 2.10 1.85 7.20
CA CYS A 217 2.88 2.94 7.80
C CYS A 217 4.38 2.81 7.49
N PHE A 218 4.97 1.65 7.78
CA PHE A 218 6.38 1.42 7.51
C PHE A 218 6.70 1.49 6.03
N TRP A 219 5.84 0.94 5.18
CA TRP A 219 5.99 1.06 3.73
C TRP A 219 6.05 2.53 3.28
N VAL A 220 5.10 3.36 3.75
CA VAL A 220 5.05 4.79 3.43
C VAL A 220 6.31 5.52 3.92
N LEU A 221 6.75 5.27 5.15
CA LEU A 221 7.95 5.87 5.73
C LEU A 221 9.19 5.52 4.91
N ILE A 222 9.42 4.23 4.68
CA ILE A 222 10.59 3.74 3.94
C ILE A 222 10.57 4.30 2.51
N PHE A 223 9.41 4.27 1.83
CA PHE A 223 9.28 4.80 0.48
C PHE A 223 9.58 6.29 0.42
N THR A 224 9.08 7.07 1.38
CA THR A 224 9.30 8.53 1.48
C THR A 224 10.80 8.84 1.62
N PHE A 225 11.48 8.23 2.60
CA PHE A 225 12.89 8.51 2.85
C PHE A 225 13.82 8.01 1.74
N MET A 226 13.49 6.87 1.13
CA MET A 226 14.31 6.31 0.05
C MET A 226 14.10 7.03 -1.28
N SER A 227 12.88 7.49 -1.56
CA SER A 227 12.56 8.27 -2.76
C SER A 227 13.08 9.70 -2.64
N GLY A 228 13.09 10.29 -1.45
CA GLY A 228 13.66 11.62 -1.22
C GLY A 228 15.17 11.71 -1.42
N LYS A 229 15.89 10.60 -1.27
CA LYS A 229 17.33 10.54 -1.61
C LYS A 229 17.59 10.64 -3.12
N LYS A 230 16.62 10.32 -3.99
CA LYS A 230 16.78 10.39 -5.45
C LYS A 230 16.74 11.82 -5.98
N THR A 231 16.03 12.74 -5.34
CA THR A 231 16.00 14.16 -5.73
C THR A 231 17.17 14.97 -5.16
N ALA A 232 17.86 14.48 -4.12
CA ALA A 232 19.02 15.17 -3.53
C ALA A 232 20.36 14.84 -4.20
N SER A 233 20.41 13.86 -5.11
CA SER A 233 21.66 13.39 -5.75
C SER A 233 21.69 13.56 -7.27
N GLY A 234 20.82 14.41 -7.84
CA GLY A 234 20.74 14.61 -9.29
C GLY A 234 20.21 15.98 -9.67
N ASP A 235 21.03 17.02 -9.47
CA ASP A 235 21.24 18.12 -10.41
C ASP A 235 22.22 19.14 -9.78
N ASN A 236 23.46 19.16 -10.28
CA ASN A 236 24.29 20.36 -10.24
C ASN A 236 24.79 20.66 -11.66
N PRO A 237 23.95 21.24 -12.54
CA PRO A 237 24.44 21.87 -13.75
C PRO A 237 24.85 23.31 -13.42
N SER A 238 26.08 23.67 -13.82
CA SER A 238 26.64 25.04 -13.91
C SER A 238 27.31 25.67 -12.68
N ARG A 239 28.59 25.30 -12.46
CA ARG A 239 29.71 26.27 -12.40
C ARG A 239 30.53 25.97 -13.66
N SER A 240 30.91 26.85 -14.57
CA SER A 240 31.07 28.30 -14.57
C SER A 240 31.18 28.74 -16.03
N VAL A 241 30.39 29.73 -16.45
CA VAL A 241 30.80 30.68 -17.48
C VAL A 241 31.08 31.97 -16.73
N ASN A 242 32.37 32.27 -16.60
CA ASN A 242 32.99 33.58 -16.67
C ASN A 242 34.41 33.35 -17.18
#